data_AF-A0AA40LS39-F1
#
_entry.id   AF-A0AA40LS39-F1
#
_cell.length_a   1.000
_cell.length_b   1.000
_cell.length_c   1.000
_cell.angle_alpha   90.00
_cell.angle_beta   90.00
_cell.angle_gamma   90.00
#
_symmetry.space_group_name_H-M   'P 1'
#
loop_
_entity.id
_entity.type
_entity.pdbx_description
1 polymer ?
#
loop_
_entity_poly.entity_id
_entity_poly.type
_entity_poly.pdbx_seq_one_letter_code
_entity_poly.pdbx_strand_id
1 'polypeptide(L)'
;MELGLEAVFDQVVRKNRGGWCLQINQILHWALTTMGFEATMLGSYVCNVTTEKYTRAVMHLLLMVTGIMDIEAYFERIGYKNTRNKLDLETLTDILQHQIQTIPFENLNIHCGEPMELGLEAIFDQLVRKNRGGWCLQVNHLLYWALTTMGFETTMLGGYVYNTPADKYSSAMIHLLLKVTVGGRNYIVDAGFGRSYQLWQPLELISGKDQPQVPCIFRLTEEGGTWYLDQIRREQYVPNQEFLNSELLEKKKYRKIYSFTLEPRTIEDFEAVNEYLQTSAASVFTSKSFCSLQTSNGVHCLVGFTLTFRKFNYKDNMDLVEFKTLTEEEIEEELKNIFNISLERKLVPKHGDKFFTI
;
A
#
# COMPACT_ATOMS: atom_id res chain seq x y z
N MET A 1 -33.07 6.41 -8.81
CA MET A 1 -32.15 7.56 -8.80
C MET A 1 -30.80 7.23 -9.47
N GLU A 2 -30.48 5.94 -9.68
CA GLU A 2 -29.25 5.46 -10.36
C GLU A 2 -29.27 5.58 -11.90
N LEU A 3 -30.43 5.56 -12.55
CA LEU A 3 -30.54 5.54 -14.02
C LEU A 3 -30.18 6.86 -14.74
N GLY A 4 -29.86 7.92 -14.00
CA GLY A 4 -29.61 9.26 -14.56
C GLY A 4 -28.15 9.54 -14.92
N LEU A 5 -27.20 9.01 -14.16
CA LEU A 5 -25.77 9.38 -14.28
C LEU A 5 -25.10 8.71 -15.49
N GLU A 6 -25.36 7.42 -15.74
CA GLU A 6 -24.85 6.73 -16.95
C GLU A 6 -25.44 7.32 -18.24
N ALA A 7 -26.73 7.67 -18.24
CA ALA A 7 -27.39 8.27 -19.39
C ALA A 7 -26.83 9.66 -19.74
N VAL A 8 -26.46 10.45 -18.72
CA VAL A 8 -25.80 11.75 -18.90
C VAL A 8 -24.36 11.57 -19.38
N PHE A 9 -23.64 10.57 -18.87
CA PHE A 9 -22.28 10.25 -19.29
C PHE A 9 -22.22 9.86 -20.78
N ASP A 10 -23.12 8.98 -21.24
CA ASP A 10 -23.15 8.51 -22.63
C ASP A 10 -23.56 9.63 -23.61
N GLN A 11 -24.37 10.60 -23.15
CA GLN A 11 -24.73 11.79 -23.91
C GLN A 11 -23.57 12.80 -24.05
N VAL A 12 -22.74 12.94 -23.02
CA VAL A 12 -21.65 13.93 -22.96
C VAL A 12 -20.40 13.42 -23.69
N VAL A 13 -20.04 12.15 -23.52
CA VAL A 13 -18.77 11.60 -24.04
C VAL A 13 -18.83 11.26 -25.53
N ARG A 14 -19.97 10.76 -26.04
CA ARG A 14 -20.06 10.31 -27.45
C ARG A 14 -20.41 11.40 -28.46
N LYS A 15 -20.98 12.55 -28.06
CA LYS A 15 -21.63 13.47 -29.03
C LYS A 15 -21.02 14.86 -29.24
N ASN A 16 -20.02 15.34 -28.49
CA ASN A 16 -19.59 16.74 -28.66
C ASN A 16 -18.07 16.97 -28.63
N ARG A 17 -17.47 17.08 -29.82
CA ARG A 17 -16.19 17.77 -30.02
C ARG A 17 -16.44 19.28 -30.07
N GLY A 18 -16.41 19.98 -28.93
CA GLY A 18 -16.28 21.45 -28.96
C GLY A 18 -16.96 22.31 -27.87
N GLY A 19 -17.47 21.77 -26.76
CA GLY A 19 -18.24 22.56 -25.78
C GLY A 19 -18.00 22.23 -24.31
N TRP A 20 -16.75 22.20 -23.86
CA TRP A 20 -16.40 21.64 -22.53
C TRP A 20 -16.59 22.59 -21.34
N CYS A 21 -16.38 23.91 -21.49
CA CYS A 21 -16.30 24.83 -20.34
C CYS A 21 -17.67 25.20 -19.74
N LEU A 22 -18.78 25.11 -20.51
CA LEU A 22 -20.14 25.40 -20.01
C LEU A 22 -20.78 24.23 -19.24
N GLN A 23 -20.52 22.99 -19.66
CA GLN A 23 -21.17 21.80 -19.08
C GLN A 23 -20.56 21.39 -17.74
N ILE A 24 -19.25 21.58 -17.54
CA ILE A 24 -18.59 21.33 -16.25
C ILE A 24 -19.13 22.28 -15.16
N ASN A 25 -19.30 23.56 -15.49
CA ASN A 25 -19.89 24.53 -14.55
C ASN A 25 -21.34 24.20 -14.21
N GLN A 26 -22.12 23.65 -15.16
CA GLN A 26 -23.49 23.19 -14.89
C GLN A 26 -23.52 21.95 -13.99
N ILE A 27 -22.60 21.00 -14.18
CA ILE A 27 -22.48 19.80 -13.33
C ILE A 27 -22.04 20.16 -11.91
N LEU A 28 -21.02 21.01 -11.77
CA LEU A 28 -20.58 21.54 -10.48
C LEU A 28 -21.69 22.32 -9.78
N HIS A 29 -22.39 23.17 -10.51
CA HIS A 29 -23.50 23.94 -9.96
C HIS A 29 -24.65 23.02 -9.52
N TRP A 30 -25.03 22.02 -10.32
CA TRP A 30 -26.04 21.04 -9.96
C TRP A 30 -25.64 20.25 -8.71
N ALA A 31 -24.42 19.69 -8.67
CA ALA A 31 -23.90 18.94 -7.53
C ALA A 31 -23.89 19.77 -6.23
N LEU A 32 -23.38 21.00 -6.29
CA LEU A 32 -23.34 21.92 -5.14
C LEU A 32 -24.75 22.30 -4.65
N THR A 33 -25.69 22.48 -5.57
CA THR A 33 -27.08 22.82 -5.24
C THR A 33 -27.83 21.64 -4.63
N THR A 34 -27.61 20.41 -5.13
CA THR A 34 -28.18 19.18 -4.56
C THR A 34 -27.66 18.89 -3.15
N MET A 35 -26.46 19.38 -2.82
CA MET A 35 -25.87 19.29 -1.48
C MET A 35 -26.21 20.46 -0.54
N GLY A 36 -27.01 21.43 -0.98
CA GLY A 36 -27.46 22.56 -0.15
C GLY A 36 -26.46 23.71 -0.02
N PHE A 37 -25.44 23.80 -0.86
CA PHE A 37 -24.54 24.97 -0.92
C PHE A 37 -25.11 26.06 -1.84
N GLU A 38 -25.17 27.30 -1.36
CA GLU A 38 -25.62 28.45 -2.16
C GLU A 38 -24.58 28.80 -3.26
N ALA A 39 -25.05 28.86 -4.50
CA ALA A 39 -24.23 29.01 -5.70
C ALA A 39 -23.62 30.40 -5.95
N THR A 40 -23.71 31.31 -4.99
CA THR A 40 -23.28 32.72 -5.12
C THR A 40 -21.78 32.94 -4.93
N MET A 41 -21.00 31.92 -4.56
CA MET A 41 -19.55 32.05 -4.29
C MET A 41 -18.63 31.77 -5.50
N LEU A 42 -19.15 31.32 -6.64
CA LEU A 42 -18.34 31.06 -7.84
C LEU A 42 -18.41 32.23 -8.80
N GLY A 43 -17.78 33.34 -8.40
CA GLY A 43 -17.44 34.43 -9.31
C GLY A 43 -16.53 33.91 -10.43
N SER A 44 -16.81 34.39 -11.64
CA SER A 44 -16.08 34.17 -12.90
C SER A 44 -14.57 33.90 -12.75
N TYR A 45 -14.16 32.63 -12.74
CA TYR A 45 -12.77 32.26 -13.03
C TYR A 45 -12.67 31.66 -14.43
N VAL A 46 -11.95 32.41 -15.26
CA VAL A 46 -11.76 32.22 -16.69
C VAL A 46 -10.96 30.94 -16.95
N CYS A 47 -11.48 30.17 -17.89
CA CYS A 47 -10.92 29.00 -18.58
C CYS A 47 -9.48 29.32 -19.05
N ASN A 48 -8.44 28.88 -18.32
CA ASN A 48 -7.05 28.88 -18.81
C ASN A 48 -6.10 28.01 -17.98
N VAL A 49 -6.43 26.73 -17.77
CA VAL A 49 -5.47 25.72 -17.28
C VAL A 49 -5.81 24.38 -17.92
N THR A 50 -4.80 23.66 -18.40
CA THR A 50 -4.88 22.38 -19.13
C THR A 50 -5.91 21.42 -18.53
N THR A 51 -6.86 21.03 -19.37
CA THR A 51 -8.16 20.40 -19.11
C THR A 51 -8.15 19.06 -18.38
N GLU A 52 -7.00 18.41 -18.22
CA GLU A 52 -6.92 17.07 -17.64
C GLU A 52 -6.82 17.09 -16.10
N LYS A 53 -6.03 18.03 -15.54
CA LYS A 53 -5.86 18.16 -14.08
C LYS A 53 -7.13 18.64 -13.36
N TYR A 54 -7.86 19.58 -13.98
CA TYR A 54 -9.08 20.14 -13.38
C TYR A 54 -10.22 19.14 -13.35
N THR A 55 -10.41 18.37 -14.43
CA THR A 55 -11.43 17.31 -14.49
C THR A 55 -11.17 16.22 -13.46
N ARG A 56 -9.90 15.88 -13.22
CA ARG A 56 -9.50 14.90 -12.19
C ARG A 56 -9.64 15.43 -10.76
N ALA A 57 -9.28 16.68 -10.51
CA ALA A 57 -9.52 17.30 -9.20
C ALA A 57 -11.01 17.35 -8.87
N VAL A 58 -11.85 17.68 -9.86
CA VAL A 58 -13.32 17.67 -9.73
C VAL A 58 -13.87 16.25 -9.56
N MET A 59 -13.33 15.24 -10.26
CA MET A 59 -13.72 13.83 -10.04
C MET A 59 -13.30 13.31 -8.67
N HIS A 60 -12.08 13.62 -8.22
CA HIS A 60 -11.60 13.24 -6.89
C HIS A 60 -12.45 13.91 -5.81
N LEU A 61 -12.78 15.20 -6.00
CA LEU A 61 -13.69 15.93 -5.13
C LEU A 61 -15.10 15.33 -5.19
N LEU A 62 -15.61 14.97 -6.37
CA LEU A 62 -16.91 14.30 -6.53
C LEU A 62 -16.91 12.94 -5.81
N LEU A 63 -15.86 12.13 -5.91
CA LEU A 63 -15.78 10.83 -5.24
C LEU A 63 -15.76 10.96 -3.72
N MET A 64 -15.06 11.98 -3.19
CA MET A 64 -15.13 12.33 -1.77
C MET A 64 -16.53 12.82 -1.37
N VAL A 65 -17.24 13.46 -2.29
CA VAL A 65 -18.53 14.11 -2.06
C VAL A 65 -19.74 13.18 -2.28
N THR A 66 -19.63 12.16 -3.13
CA THR A 66 -20.71 11.22 -3.48
C THR A 66 -20.83 10.04 -2.52
N GLY A 67 -19.97 9.93 -1.50
CA GLY A 67 -20.03 8.88 -0.48
C GLY A 67 -19.56 7.50 -0.95
N ILE A 68 -18.85 7.42 -2.10
CA ILE A 68 -18.35 6.14 -2.64
C ILE A 68 -17.10 5.65 -1.90
N MET A 69 -16.29 6.56 -1.32
CA MET A 69 -15.16 6.19 -0.45
C MET A 69 -15.20 7.06 0.80
N ASP A 70 -15.56 6.42 1.91
CA ASP A 70 -15.72 7.07 3.21
C ASP A 70 -14.47 6.86 4.08
N ILE A 71 -13.89 7.96 4.55
CA ILE A 71 -12.73 7.93 5.43
C ILE A 71 -13.05 7.29 6.79
N GLU A 72 -14.30 7.39 7.26
CA GLU A 72 -14.71 6.73 8.51
C GLU A 72 -14.72 5.21 8.36
N ALA A 73 -15.16 4.68 7.22
CA ALA A 73 -15.07 3.24 6.93
C ALA A 73 -13.61 2.75 6.85
N TYR A 74 -12.68 3.58 6.34
CA TYR A 74 -11.25 3.27 6.40
C TYR A 74 -10.74 3.22 7.85
N PHE A 75 -11.10 4.21 8.68
CA PHE A 75 -10.70 4.20 10.10
C PHE A 75 -11.29 3.02 10.87
N GLU A 76 -12.54 2.65 10.58
CA GLU A 76 -13.16 1.44 11.13
C GLU A 76 -12.38 0.19 10.70
N ARG A 77 -12.05 0.07 9.42
CA ARG A 77 -11.28 -1.05 8.87
C ARG A 77 -9.92 -1.24 9.54
N ILE A 78 -9.22 -0.15 9.82
CA ILE A 78 -7.91 -0.21 10.49
C ILE A 78 -8.02 -0.18 12.02
N GLY A 79 -9.23 -0.04 12.57
CA GLY A 79 -9.47 0.04 14.01
C GLY A 79 -8.99 1.35 14.66
N TYR A 80 -8.79 2.42 13.88
CA TYR A 80 -8.28 3.70 14.40
C TYR A 80 -9.39 4.56 15.02
N LYS A 81 -9.37 4.63 16.35
CA LYS A 81 -10.39 5.34 17.17
C LYS A 81 -9.87 6.60 17.84
N ASN A 82 -8.60 6.96 17.64
CA ASN A 82 -8.00 8.14 18.26
C ASN A 82 -8.48 9.43 17.57
N THR A 83 -8.23 10.57 18.22
CA THR A 83 -8.53 11.89 17.66
C THR A 83 -7.77 12.14 16.36
N ARG A 84 -8.39 12.91 15.45
CA ARG A 84 -7.89 13.21 14.09
C ARG A 84 -7.63 14.70 13.88
N ASN A 85 -7.69 15.50 14.95
CA ASN A 85 -7.63 16.96 14.89
C ASN A 85 -6.21 17.52 14.76
N LYS A 86 -5.18 16.66 14.78
CA LYS A 86 -3.78 17.05 14.62
C LYS A 86 -3.18 16.35 13.41
N LEU A 87 -2.41 17.10 12.64
CA LEU A 87 -1.61 16.59 11.52
C LEU A 87 -0.13 16.58 11.94
N ASP A 88 0.16 15.77 12.97
CA ASP A 88 1.49 15.61 13.55
C ASP A 88 2.07 14.21 13.32
N LEU A 89 3.31 14.01 13.74
CA LEU A 89 4.03 12.75 13.55
C LEU A 89 3.40 11.60 14.36
N GLU A 90 2.81 11.90 15.51
CA GLU A 90 2.11 10.92 16.35
C GLU A 90 0.91 10.35 15.60
N THR A 91 0.04 11.22 15.08
CA THR A 91 -1.11 10.82 14.26
C THR A 91 -0.70 10.04 13.01
N LEU A 92 0.36 10.48 12.31
CA LEU A 92 0.89 9.77 11.14
C LEU A 92 1.40 8.36 11.49
N THR A 93 2.07 8.24 12.64
CA THR A 93 2.61 6.97 13.14
C THR A 93 1.48 6.03 13.54
N ASP A 94 0.47 6.52 14.25
CA ASP A 94 -0.67 5.71 14.67
C ASP A 94 -1.42 5.14 13.47
N ILE A 95 -1.72 5.97 12.46
CA ILE A 95 -2.41 5.52 11.24
C ILE A 95 -1.62 4.42 10.53
N LEU A 96 -0.32 4.62 10.34
CA LEU A 96 0.56 3.62 9.75
C LEU A 96 0.53 2.30 10.56
N GLN A 97 0.66 2.36 11.89
CA GLN A 97 0.65 1.17 12.75
C GLN A 97 -0.67 0.42 12.70
N HIS A 98 -1.79 1.14 12.78
CA HIS A 98 -3.12 0.55 12.65
C HIS A 98 -3.29 -0.12 11.28
N GLN A 99 -2.87 0.51 10.18
CA GLN A 99 -2.97 -0.10 8.86
C GLN A 99 -2.11 -1.36 8.72
N ILE A 100 -0.82 -1.34 9.09
CA ILE A 100 0.07 -2.51 8.92
C ILE A 100 -0.30 -3.70 9.83
N GLN A 101 -1.07 -3.45 10.89
CA GLN A 101 -1.58 -4.48 11.81
C GLN A 101 -2.96 -5.02 11.43
N THR A 102 -3.64 -4.42 10.45
CA THR A 102 -5.01 -4.81 10.07
C THR A 102 -5.19 -5.12 8.60
N ILE A 103 -4.45 -4.47 7.69
CA ILE A 103 -4.50 -4.68 6.24
C ILE A 103 -3.26 -5.47 5.83
N PRO A 104 -3.40 -6.76 5.43
CA PRO A 104 -2.25 -7.58 5.07
C PRO A 104 -1.56 -7.12 3.78
N PHE A 105 -0.24 -7.32 3.74
CA PHE A 105 0.53 -7.32 2.50
C PHE A 105 0.40 -8.69 1.83
N GLU A 106 -0.32 -8.77 0.71
CA GLU A 106 -0.72 -10.04 0.09
C GLU A 106 -0.87 -9.94 -1.44
N ASN A 107 -0.87 -11.09 -2.11
CA ASN A 107 -1.05 -11.21 -3.56
C ASN A 107 -2.00 -12.37 -3.95
N LEU A 108 -2.91 -12.75 -3.05
CA LEU A 108 -3.72 -13.96 -3.15
C LEU A 108 -4.66 -13.94 -4.36
N ASN A 109 -5.13 -12.75 -4.79
CA ASN A 109 -5.97 -12.63 -6.00
C ASN A 109 -5.30 -13.29 -7.22
N ILE A 110 -3.99 -13.08 -7.42
CA ILE A 110 -3.24 -13.71 -8.54
C ILE A 110 -3.39 -15.23 -8.51
N HIS A 111 -3.35 -15.81 -7.31
CA HIS A 111 -3.41 -17.26 -7.08
C HIS A 111 -4.85 -17.80 -6.92
N CYS A 112 -5.83 -16.90 -6.94
CA CYS A 112 -7.26 -17.18 -7.11
C CYS A 112 -7.75 -16.96 -8.56
N GLY A 113 -6.85 -16.53 -9.46
CA GLY A 113 -7.17 -16.19 -10.85
C GLY A 113 -7.96 -14.88 -10.98
N GLU A 114 -7.71 -13.93 -10.08
CA GLU A 114 -8.31 -12.61 -10.03
C GLU A 114 -7.24 -11.52 -10.25
N PRO A 115 -7.60 -10.38 -10.86
CA PRO A 115 -6.65 -9.29 -11.09
C PRO A 115 -6.27 -8.56 -9.80
N MET A 116 -5.08 -7.96 -9.82
CA MET A 116 -4.65 -6.94 -8.87
C MET A 116 -5.05 -5.57 -9.43
N GLU A 117 -6.22 -5.08 -9.03
CA GLU A 117 -6.76 -3.79 -9.47
C GLU A 117 -5.92 -2.61 -8.99
N LEU A 118 -5.75 -1.61 -9.84
CA LEU A 118 -4.98 -0.39 -9.55
C LEU A 118 -5.87 0.83 -9.24
N GLY A 119 -7.13 0.79 -9.68
CA GLY A 119 -8.11 1.86 -9.45
C GLY A 119 -8.48 1.98 -7.97
N LEU A 120 -8.46 3.21 -7.45
CA LEU A 120 -8.64 3.47 -6.02
C LEU A 120 -9.99 2.97 -5.46
N GLU A 121 -11.07 3.07 -6.23
CA GLU A 121 -12.40 2.57 -5.81
C GLU A 121 -12.41 1.05 -5.63
N ALA A 122 -11.82 0.30 -6.57
CA ALA A 122 -11.71 -1.15 -6.49
C ALA A 122 -10.80 -1.57 -5.32
N ILE A 123 -9.70 -0.84 -5.10
CA ILE A 123 -8.82 -1.02 -3.95
C ILE A 123 -9.59 -0.78 -2.65
N PHE A 124 -10.36 0.31 -2.56
CA PHE A 124 -11.14 0.63 -1.37
C PHE A 124 -12.18 -0.46 -1.10
N ASP A 125 -12.93 -0.89 -2.11
CA ASP A 125 -13.92 -1.97 -1.95
C ASP A 125 -13.28 -3.26 -1.45
N GLN A 126 -12.18 -3.68 -2.07
CA GLN A 126 -11.44 -4.88 -1.69
C GLN A 126 -10.87 -4.78 -0.26
N LEU A 127 -10.05 -3.76 0.01
CA LEU A 127 -9.30 -3.67 1.27
C LEU A 127 -10.20 -3.27 2.44
N VAL A 128 -11.14 -2.35 2.23
CA VAL A 128 -11.99 -1.79 3.29
C VAL A 128 -13.27 -2.60 3.46
N ARG A 129 -14.06 -2.80 2.42
CA ARG A 129 -15.38 -3.46 2.56
C ARG A 129 -15.27 -4.98 2.65
N LYS A 130 -14.35 -5.59 1.92
CA LYS A 130 -14.15 -7.06 1.91
C LYS A 130 -13.08 -7.55 2.89
N ASN A 131 -12.52 -6.68 3.72
CA ASN A 131 -11.48 -7.00 4.70
C ASN A 131 -10.23 -7.70 4.11
N ARG A 132 -9.91 -7.42 2.84
CA ARG A 132 -8.73 -8.01 2.19
C ARG A 132 -7.47 -7.19 2.45
N GLY A 133 -6.35 -7.69 1.93
CA GLY A 133 -5.11 -6.94 1.80
C GLY A 133 -4.82 -6.60 0.36
N GLY A 134 -3.57 -6.22 0.10
CA GLY A 134 -3.05 -6.06 -1.25
C GLY A 134 -1.53 -5.92 -1.27
N TRP A 135 -0.96 -5.79 -2.45
CA TRP A 135 0.47 -5.49 -2.60
C TRP A 135 0.75 -3.98 -2.49
N CYS A 136 2.02 -3.57 -2.60
CA CYS A 136 2.45 -2.19 -2.39
C CYS A 136 1.63 -1.16 -3.18
N LEU A 137 1.29 -1.43 -4.44
CA LEU A 137 0.52 -0.50 -5.29
C LEU A 137 -0.91 -0.28 -4.79
N GLN A 138 -1.46 -1.20 -4.01
CA GLN A 138 -2.82 -1.10 -3.49
C GLN A 138 -2.82 -0.50 -2.08
N VAL A 139 -2.06 -1.08 -1.15
CA VAL A 139 -2.09 -0.65 0.26
C VAL A 139 -1.48 0.76 0.44
N ASN A 140 -0.45 1.12 -0.33
CA ASN A 140 0.12 2.47 -0.25
C ASN A 140 -0.70 3.48 -1.06
N HIS A 141 -1.46 3.07 -2.08
CA HIS A 141 -2.42 3.96 -2.75
C HIS A 141 -3.62 4.27 -1.83
N LEU A 142 -4.13 3.28 -1.11
CA LEU A 142 -5.14 3.48 -0.08
C LEU A 142 -4.62 4.41 1.04
N LEU A 143 -3.39 4.18 1.53
CA LEU A 143 -2.78 5.03 2.56
C LEU A 143 -2.55 6.46 2.05
N TYR A 144 -2.11 6.62 0.81
CA TYR A 144 -1.96 7.93 0.17
C TYR A 144 -3.29 8.69 0.17
N TRP A 145 -4.37 8.04 -0.25
CA TRP A 145 -5.70 8.63 -0.25
C TRP A 145 -6.14 9.01 1.17
N ALA A 146 -5.98 8.12 2.16
CA ALA A 146 -6.37 8.39 3.53
C ALA A 146 -5.61 9.58 4.13
N LEU A 147 -4.28 9.59 4.03
CA LEU A 147 -3.44 10.67 4.56
C LEU A 147 -3.72 12.01 3.87
N THR A 148 -3.89 12.01 2.55
CA THR A 148 -4.24 13.23 1.80
C THR A 148 -5.63 13.73 2.18
N THR A 149 -6.61 12.83 2.36
CA THR A 149 -7.97 13.17 2.81
C THR A 149 -7.97 13.79 4.20
N MET A 150 -7.08 13.31 5.10
CA MET A 150 -6.86 13.93 6.41
C MET A 150 -6.20 15.33 6.31
N GLY A 151 -5.54 15.64 5.20
CA GLY A 151 -4.85 16.92 4.98
C GLY A 151 -3.33 16.88 5.14
N PHE A 152 -2.71 15.69 5.26
CA PHE A 152 -1.26 15.57 5.23
C PHE A 152 -0.73 15.87 3.82
N GLU A 153 0.37 16.64 3.74
CA GLU A 153 1.12 16.82 2.49
C GLU A 153 1.82 15.50 2.13
N THR A 154 1.20 14.74 1.23
CA THR A 154 1.62 13.38 0.87
C THR A 154 2.03 13.32 -0.61
N THR A 155 3.12 12.64 -0.92
CA THR A 155 3.65 12.47 -2.28
C THR A 155 3.91 10.99 -2.54
N MET A 156 3.40 10.45 -3.65
CA MET A 156 3.81 9.12 -4.11
C MET A 156 5.22 9.16 -4.67
N LEU A 157 6.03 8.17 -4.33
CA LEU A 157 7.36 7.93 -4.86
C LEU A 157 7.44 6.53 -5.46
N GLY A 158 8.40 6.33 -6.35
CA GLY A 158 8.66 5.02 -6.94
C GLY A 158 10.02 4.47 -6.55
N GLY A 159 10.05 3.16 -6.29
CA GLY A 159 11.22 2.46 -5.80
C GLY A 159 11.58 1.19 -6.58
N TYR A 160 12.83 0.77 -6.39
CA TYR A 160 13.47 -0.38 -7.01
C TYR A 160 13.87 -1.34 -5.89
N VAL A 161 13.41 -2.58 -5.93
CA VAL A 161 13.61 -3.54 -4.82
C VAL A 161 14.93 -4.29 -4.99
N TYR A 162 15.69 -4.44 -3.91
CA TYR A 162 16.96 -5.16 -3.95
C TYR A 162 16.75 -6.67 -3.98
N ASN A 163 17.35 -7.31 -4.98
CA ASN A 163 17.40 -8.75 -5.15
C ASN A 163 18.77 -9.28 -4.68
N THR A 164 18.78 -10.02 -3.56
CA THR A 164 20.02 -10.53 -2.97
C THR A 164 20.78 -11.49 -3.89
N PRO A 165 20.16 -12.48 -4.54
CA PRO A 165 20.87 -13.36 -5.48
C PRO A 165 21.49 -12.65 -6.67
N ALA A 166 20.85 -11.60 -7.19
CA ALA A 166 21.34 -10.84 -8.33
C ALA A 166 22.29 -9.68 -7.96
N ASP A 167 22.47 -9.44 -6.66
CA ASP A 167 23.25 -8.34 -6.07
C ASP A 167 22.96 -6.97 -6.71
N LYS A 168 21.68 -6.70 -6.98
CA LYS A 168 21.24 -5.46 -7.63
C LYS A 168 19.80 -5.10 -7.28
N TYR A 169 19.49 -3.83 -7.39
CA TYR A 169 18.11 -3.35 -7.41
C TYR A 169 17.41 -3.76 -8.72
N SER A 170 16.09 -3.90 -8.68
CA SER A 170 15.28 -4.17 -9.87
C SER A 170 15.55 -3.12 -10.96
N SER A 171 15.49 -3.51 -12.23
CA SER A 171 15.64 -2.57 -13.35
C SER A 171 14.40 -1.70 -13.56
N ALA A 172 13.23 -2.17 -13.10
CA ALA A 172 11.96 -1.47 -13.15
C ALA A 172 11.58 -0.93 -11.77
N MET A 173 10.82 0.16 -11.79
CA MET A 173 10.22 0.80 -10.62
C MET A 173 8.99 -0.02 -10.19
N ILE A 174 9.21 -0.99 -9.29
CA ILE A 174 8.20 -2.01 -8.92
C ILE A 174 7.63 -1.81 -7.51
N HIS A 175 8.02 -0.75 -6.82
CA HIS A 175 7.57 -0.45 -5.45
C HIS A 175 6.97 0.96 -5.39
N LEU A 176 5.79 1.09 -4.80
CA LEU A 176 5.18 2.38 -4.45
C LEU A 176 5.45 2.63 -2.96
N LEU A 177 5.91 3.81 -2.61
CA LEU A 177 6.07 4.30 -1.23
C LEU A 177 5.67 5.77 -1.16
N LEU A 178 5.53 6.32 0.06
CA LEU A 178 5.05 7.69 0.27
C LEU A 178 6.10 8.56 0.95
N LYS A 179 6.13 9.84 0.59
CA LYS A 179 6.77 10.90 1.36
C LYS A 179 5.68 11.75 2.02
N VAL A 180 5.80 12.03 3.31
CA VAL A 180 4.89 12.91 4.05
C VAL A 180 5.68 14.06 4.68
N THR A 181 5.22 15.30 4.49
CA THR A 181 5.81 16.48 5.12
C THR A 181 5.02 16.86 6.37
N VAL A 182 5.66 16.88 7.54
CA VAL A 182 5.05 17.25 8.82
C VAL A 182 5.94 18.25 9.55
N GLY A 183 5.41 19.45 9.83
CA GLY A 183 6.16 20.48 10.55
C GLY A 183 7.50 20.86 9.89
N GLY A 184 7.54 20.87 8.56
CA GLY A 184 8.76 21.16 7.78
C GLY A 184 9.77 20.01 7.67
N ARG A 185 9.47 18.84 8.24
CA ARG A 185 10.30 17.62 8.14
C ARG A 185 9.69 16.64 7.15
N ASN A 186 10.53 15.94 6.42
CA ASN A 186 10.12 14.92 5.45
C ASN A 186 10.29 13.53 6.06
N TYR A 187 9.28 12.69 5.88
CA TYR A 187 9.28 11.29 6.33
C TYR A 187 8.92 10.36 5.18
N ILE A 188 9.54 9.19 5.17
CA ILE A 188 9.10 8.06 4.36
C ILE A 188 8.08 7.24 5.12
N VAL A 189 6.96 6.95 4.46
CA VAL A 189 5.86 6.14 4.97
C VAL A 189 5.58 5.06 3.93
N ASP A 190 5.52 3.81 4.39
CA ASP A 190 5.34 2.64 3.54
C ASP A 190 4.65 1.56 4.36
N ALA A 191 3.45 1.16 3.98
CA ALA A 191 2.68 0.06 4.58
C ALA A 191 2.66 -1.20 3.69
N GLY A 192 3.46 -1.22 2.63
CA GLY A 192 3.30 -2.13 1.50
C GLY A 192 4.51 -3.00 1.19
N PHE A 193 5.52 -3.05 2.06
CA PHE A 193 6.63 -3.99 1.90
C PHE A 193 6.41 -5.26 2.72
N GLY A 194 5.82 -5.20 3.92
CA GLY A 194 5.46 -6.39 4.70
C GLY A 194 6.63 -7.21 5.25
N ARG A 195 6.31 -8.37 5.85
CA ARG A 195 7.24 -9.27 6.54
C ARG A 195 8.12 -8.53 7.57
N SER A 196 9.35 -8.98 7.83
CA SER A 196 10.30 -8.31 8.74
C SER A 196 11.03 -7.09 8.16
N TYR A 197 10.63 -6.67 6.96
CA TYR A 197 11.15 -5.49 6.27
C TYR A 197 10.28 -4.25 6.49
N GLN A 198 9.08 -4.45 7.04
CA GLN A 198 8.08 -3.43 7.26
C GLN A 198 8.52 -2.43 8.34
N LEU A 199 8.51 -1.14 8.03
CA LEU A 199 8.67 -0.08 9.02
C LEU A 199 7.41 0.02 9.91
N TRP A 200 7.59 0.33 11.18
CA TRP A 200 6.50 0.53 12.16
C TRP A 200 6.30 2.01 12.52
N GLN A 201 7.22 2.87 12.10
CA GLN A 201 7.14 4.32 12.28
C GLN A 201 7.67 5.01 11.02
N PRO A 202 7.15 6.19 10.64
CA PRO A 202 7.68 6.98 9.54
C PRO A 202 9.19 7.22 9.72
N LEU A 203 9.96 7.00 8.67
CA LEU A 203 11.42 7.20 8.70
C LEU A 203 11.74 8.64 8.30
N GLU A 204 12.38 9.40 9.17
CA GLU A 204 12.82 10.77 8.84
C GLU A 204 13.85 10.71 7.72
N LEU A 205 13.67 11.55 6.69
CA LEU A 205 14.48 11.57 5.47
C LEU A 205 15.83 12.27 5.71
N ILE A 206 16.68 11.65 6.55
CA ILE A 206 18.03 12.12 6.90
C ILE A 206 19.04 11.05 6.53
N SER A 207 19.94 11.38 5.60
CA SER A 207 20.97 10.47 5.10
C SER A 207 21.92 10.02 6.24
N GLY A 208 22.15 8.72 6.33
CA GLY A 208 23.07 8.08 7.29
C GLY A 208 22.54 7.96 8.72
N LYS A 209 21.34 8.48 9.03
CA LYS A 209 20.76 8.41 10.38
C LYS A 209 20.25 7.00 10.68
N ASP A 210 20.74 6.41 11.77
CA ASP A 210 20.16 5.20 12.34
C ASP A 210 18.81 5.51 13.00
N GLN A 211 17.80 4.72 12.65
CA GLN A 211 16.43 4.86 13.13
C GLN A 211 15.96 3.53 13.73
N PRO A 212 16.27 3.28 15.03
CA PRO A 212 15.87 2.07 15.73
C PRO A 212 14.34 1.98 15.85
N GLN A 213 13.79 0.85 15.45
CA GLN A 213 12.38 0.51 15.63
C GLN A 213 12.27 -0.91 16.22
N VAL A 214 11.04 -1.32 16.54
CA VAL A 214 10.80 -2.69 17.04
C VAL A 214 11.33 -3.75 16.06
N PRO A 215 11.06 -3.70 14.74
CA PRO A 215 11.53 -4.74 13.82
C PRO A 215 13.05 -4.80 13.70
N CYS A 216 13.72 -3.65 13.57
CA CYS A 216 15.14 -3.54 13.29
C CYS A 216 15.62 -2.08 13.42
N ILE A 217 16.89 -1.83 13.12
CA ILE A 217 17.38 -0.47 12.87
C ILE A 217 17.29 -0.22 11.36
N PHE A 218 16.52 0.78 10.94
CA PHE A 218 16.49 1.23 9.57
C PHE A 218 17.50 2.35 9.35
N ARG A 219 18.01 2.46 8.12
CA ARG A 219 18.86 3.57 7.70
C ARG A 219 18.47 4.00 6.29
N LEU A 220 18.24 5.30 6.12
CA LEU A 220 18.13 5.94 4.82
C LEU A 220 19.48 6.55 4.47
N THR A 221 20.02 6.26 3.30
CA THR A 221 21.27 6.86 2.80
C THR A 221 21.01 7.48 1.44
N GLU A 222 21.48 8.70 1.24
CA GLU A 222 21.40 9.42 -0.04
C GLU A 222 22.77 9.39 -0.73
N GLU A 223 22.77 9.03 -2.01
CA GLU A 223 23.93 9.08 -2.88
C GLU A 223 23.49 9.44 -4.31
N GLY A 224 23.98 10.55 -4.84
CA GLY A 224 23.78 10.95 -6.24
C GLY A 224 22.31 11.18 -6.62
N GLY A 225 21.48 11.68 -5.70
CA GLY A 225 20.04 11.90 -5.89
C GLY A 225 19.18 10.66 -5.66
N THR A 226 19.79 9.51 -5.37
CA THR A 226 19.09 8.26 -5.04
C THR A 226 19.14 8.01 -3.55
N TRP A 227 18.01 7.65 -2.98
CA TRP A 227 17.88 7.21 -1.60
C TRP A 227 17.85 5.69 -1.53
N TYR A 228 18.46 5.14 -0.49
CA TYR A 228 18.55 3.72 -0.22
C TYR A 228 18.01 3.44 1.18
N LEU A 229 17.03 2.55 1.28
CA LEU A 229 16.57 2.03 2.55
C LEU A 229 17.28 0.71 2.84
N ASP A 230 17.96 0.65 3.98
CA ASP A 230 18.60 -0.54 4.51
C ASP A 230 18.07 -0.87 5.91
N GLN A 231 18.28 -2.10 6.34
CA GLN A 231 18.07 -2.51 7.72
C GLN A 231 19.27 -3.27 8.30
N ILE A 232 19.45 -3.12 9.61
CA ILE A 232 20.30 -3.95 10.46
C ILE A 232 19.39 -4.83 11.31
N ARG A 233 19.33 -6.11 10.95
CA ARG A 233 18.47 -7.13 11.55
C ARG A 233 19.10 -7.72 12.81
N ARG A 234 18.25 -8.25 13.68
CA ARG A 234 18.66 -9.08 14.83
C ARG A 234 19.12 -10.46 14.38
N GLU A 235 19.78 -11.16 15.28
CA GLU A 235 20.00 -12.61 15.12
C GLU A 235 18.66 -13.34 15.09
N GLN A 236 18.64 -14.51 14.47
CA GLN A 236 17.41 -15.28 14.29
C GLN A 236 17.53 -16.63 14.99
N TYR A 237 16.60 -16.90 15.89
CA TYR A 237 16.44 -18.21 16.51
C TYR A 237 15.29 -18.96 15.85
N VAL A 238 15.62 -20.06 15.17
CA VAL A 238 14.67 -20.96 14.52
C VAL A 238 14.64 -22.26 15.33
N PRO A 239 13.59 -22.52 16.14
CA PRO A 239 13.53 -23.69 17.01
C PRO A 239 13.38 -24.99 16.20
N ASN A 240 12.60 -24.97 15.11
CA ASN A 240 12.43 -26.12 14.25
C ASN A 240 13.62 -26.24 13.28
N GLN A 241 14.46 -27.24 13.51
CA GLN A 241 15.69 -27.49 12.75
C GLN A 241 15.43 -27.79 11.26
N GLU A 242 14.25 -28.30 10.90
CA GLU A 242 13.88 -28.60 9.50
C GLU A 242 13.87 -27.33 8.62
N PHE A 243 13.63 -26.16 9.21
CA PHE A 243 13.54 -24.89 8.50
C PHE A 243 14.80 -24.04 8.54
N LEU A 244 15.89 -24.50 9.18
CA LEU A 244 17.14 -23.73 9.29
C LEU A 244 17.75 -23.31 7.95
N ASN A 245 17.52 -24.12 6.91
CA ASN A 245 17.98 -23.85 5.55
C ASN A 245 16.85 -23.44 4.61
N SER A 246 15.69 -23.03 5.15
CA SER A 246 14.59 -22.51 4.33
C SER A 246 15.06 -21.32 3.50
N GLU A 247 14.67 -21.30 2.22
CA GLU A 247 14.92 -20.17 1.31
C GLU A 247 14.18 -18.89 1.72
N LEU A 248 13.22 -18.99 2.66
CA LEU A 248 12.53 -17.84 3.23
C LEU A 248 13.40 -17.07 4.23
N LEU A 249 14.49 -17.65 4.73
CA LEU A 249 15.36 -17.00 5.71
C LEU A 249 16.45 -16.15 5.03
N GLU A 250 16.46 -14.85 5.33
CA GLU A 250 17.62 -13.99 5.05
C GLU A 250 18.69 -14.22 6.11
N LYS A 251 19.90 -14.61 5.70
CA LYS A 251 21.01 -14.95 6.62
C LYS A 251 21.85 -13.73 6.98
N LYS A 252 21.82 -12.66 6.17
CA LYS A 252 22.61 -11.46 6.42
C LYS A 252 21.90 -10.55 7.43
N LYS A 253 22.64 -10.09 8.45
CA LYS A 253 22.18 -9.05 9.37
C LYS A 253 21.91 -7.73 8.66
N TYR A 254 22.87 -7.28 7.85
CA TYR A 254 22.70 -6.08 7.05
C TYR A 254 22.02 -6.44 5.73
N ARG A 255 20.91 -5.77 5.45
CA ARG A 255 20.05 -6.07 4.32
C ARG A 255 19.58 -4.76 3.68
N LYS A 256 20.01 -4.54 2.45
CA LYS A 256 19.41 -3.52 1.56
C LYS A 256 17.94 -3.84 1.36
N ILE A 257 17.03 -2.88 1.19
CA ILE A 257 15.60 -3.18 1.00
C ILE A 257 15.18 -2.71 -0.40
N TYR A 258 15.18 -1.40 -0.61
CA TYR A 258 14.88 -0.77 -1.88
C TYR A 258 15.62 0.55 -2.02
N SER A 259 15.71 1.04 -3.25
CA SER A 259 16.15 2.40 -3.56
C SER A 259 15.01 3.19 -4.18
N PHE A 260 15.05 4.52 -4.12
CA PHE A 260 14.02 5.40 -4.68
C PHE A 260 14.60 6.80 -4.96
N THR A 261 13.88 7.60 -5.75
CA THR A 261 14.16 9.04 -5.91
C THR A 261 13.04 9.86 -5.29
N LEU A 262 13.27 11.14 -5.06
CA LEU A 262 12.24 12.06 -4.56
C LEU A 262 11.36 12.65 -5.68
N GLU A 263 11.44 12.07 -6.88
CA GLU A 263 10.60 12.48 -8.00
C GLU A 263 9.13 12.10 -7.72
N PRO A 264 8.21 13.09 -7.67
CA PRO A 264 6.80 12.80 -7.46
C PRO A 264 6.24 11.89 -8.57
N ARG A 265 5.46 10.89 -8.17
CA ARG A 265 4.77 9.97 -9.06
C ARG A 265 3.26 10.14 -8.98
N THR A 266 2.57 9.62 -9.97
CA THR A 266 1.13 9.32 -9.90
C THR A 266 0.90 7.82 -10.04
N ILE A 267 -0.32 7.35 -9.76
CA ILE A 267 -0.61 5.91 -9.85
C ILE A 267 -0.47 5.38 -11.28
N GLU A 268 -0.71 6.22 -12.29
CA GLU A 268 -0.57 5.88 -13.71
C GLU A 268 0.88 5.53 -14.09
N ASP A 269 1.88 6.09 -13.40
CA ASP A 269 3.28 5.71 -13.59
C ASP A 269 3.54 4.23 -13.28
N PHE A 270 2.61 3.57 -12.57
CA PHE A 270 2.69 2.16 -12.18
C PHE A 270 1.78 1.24 -13.01
N GLU A 271 1.06 1.73 -14.03
CA GLU A 271 0.08 0.91 -14.77
C GLU A 271 0.75 -0.27 -15.51
N ALA A 272 1.81 0.01 -16.26
CA ALA A 272 2.56 -1.03 -16.98
C ALA A 272 3.23 -2.04 -16.04
N VAL A 273 3.70 -1.58 -14.87
CA VAL A 273 4.33 -2.48 -13.89
C VAL A 273 3.30 -3.31 -13.13
N ASN A 274 2.10 -2.77 -12.88
CA ASN A 274 0.97 -3.52 -12.32
C ASN A 274 0.62 -4.72 -13.21
N GLU A 275 0.49 -4.51 -14.52
CA GLU A 275 0.25 -5.59 -15.49
C GLU A 275 1.40 -6.60 -15.53
N TYR A 276 2.64 -6.11 -15.62
CA TYR A 276 3.82 -6.97 -15.70
C TYR A 276 3.99 -7.85 -14.45
N LEU A 277 3.81 -7.29 -13.25
CA LEU A 277 4.05 -8.01 -11.99
C LEU A 277 3.04 -9.13 -11.75
N GLN A 278 1.81 -9.04 -12.26
CA GLN A 278 0.79 -10.08 -12.10
C GLN A 278 0.76 -11.13 -13.23
N THR A 279 1.44 -10.89 -14.35
CA THR A 279 1.42 -11.80 -15.52
C THR A 279 2.77 -12.44 -15.82
N SER A 280 3.88 -11.75 -15.55
CA SER A 280 5.22 -12.23 -15.90
C SER A 280 5.66 -13.42 -15.06
N ALA A 281 6.15 -14.48 -15.69
CA ALA A 281 6.79 -15.61 -15.01
C ALA A 281 8.11 -15.23 -14.30
N ALA A 282 8.69 -14.06 -14.63
CA ALA A 282 9.85 -13.53 -13.93
C ALA A 282 9.47 -12.83 -12.60
N SER A 283 8.19 -12.52 -12.39
CA SER A 283 7.70 -11.86 -11.18
C SER A 283 7.67 -12.80 -9.98
N VAL A 284 8.09 -12.30 -8.82
CA VAL A 284 7.93 -13.04 -7.55
C VAL A 284 6.46 -13.23 -7.20
N PHE A 285 5.59 -12.29 -7.60
CA PHE A 285 4.17 -12.30 -7.26
C PHE A 285 3.40 -13.41 -8.01
N THR A 286 3.86 -13.86 -9.18
CA THR A 286 3.30 -15.02 -9.88
C THR A 286 3.96 -16.33 -9.47
N SER A 287 5.14 -16.27 -8.86
CA SER A 287 5.91 -17.43 -8.41
C SER A 287 5.47 -17.92 -7.04
N LYS A 288 5.17 -17.02 -6.10
CA LYS A 288 4.80 -17.34 -4.72
C LYS A 288 3.48 -16.69 -4.33
N SER A 289 2.59 -17.45 -3.69
CA SER A 289 1.42 -16.91 -2.99
C SER A 289 1.83 -16.55 -1.58
N PHE A 290 1.50 -15.33 -1.12
CA PHE A 290 1.83 -14.94 0.24
C PHE A 290 0.82 -13.96 0.84
N CYS A 291 0.84 -13.91 2.16
CA CYS A 291 0.12 -12.94 2.97
C CYS A 291 0.94 -12.64 4.23
N SER A 292 1.09 -11.36 4.58
CA SER A 292 1.84 -10.93 5.75
C SER A 292 1.11 -9.84 6.52
N LEU A 293 1.09 -9.95 7.85
CA LEU A 293 0.42 -9.01 8.74
C LEU A 293 1.27 -8.76 9.99
N GLN A 294 1.50 -7.49 10.32
CA GLN A 294 2.23 -7.14 11.53
C GLN A 294 1.37 -7.40 12.76
N THR A 295 2.00 -7.71 13.88
CA THR A 295 1.33 -7.80 15.19
C THR A 295 1.91 -6.71 16.11
N SER A 296 1.43 -6.64 17.35
CA SER A 296 1.99 -5.74 18.36
C SER A 296 3.44 -6.07 18.75
N ASN A 297 3.96 -7.25 18.41
CA ASN A 297 5.30 -7.71 18.80
C ASN A 297 6.05 -8.50 17.72
N GLY A 298 5.55 -8.51 16.48
CA GLY A 298 6.00 -9.49 15.51
C GLY A 298 5.33 -9.35 14.15
N VAL A 299 5.41 -10.42 13.37
CA VAL A 299 4.79 -10.51 12.05
C VAL A 299 4.41 -11.95 11.74
N HIS A 300 3.19 -12.14 11.25
CA HIS A 300 2.79 -13.38 10.59
C HIS A 300 3.11 -13.28 9.09
N CYS A 301 3.57 -14.38 8.51
CA CYS A 301 3.71 -14.49 7.06
C CYS A 301 3.43 -15.93 6.59
N LEU A 302 2.45 -16.08 5.72
CA LEU A 302 2.18 -17.31 4.98
C LEU A 302 2.84 -17.20 3.60
N VAL A 303 3.62 -18.20 3.18
CA VAL A 303 4.19 -18.30 1.83
C VAL A 303 3.99 -19.72 1.28
N GLY A 304 3.18 -19.85 0.22
CA GLY A 304 2.71 -21.15 -0.24
C GLY A 304 1.98 -21.89 0.89
N PHE A 305 2.57 -23.02 1.33
CA PHE A 305 2.06 -23.85 2.44
C PHE A 305 2.77 -23.60 3.77
N THR A 306 3.67 -22.62 3.84
CA THR A 306 4.52 -22.39 5.02
C THR A 306 4.05 -21.16 5.77
N LEU A 307 3.40 -21.37 6.92
CA LEU A 307 3.06 -20.31 7.86
C LEU A 307 4.23 -20.05 8.79
N THR A 308 4.51 -18.78 9.01
CA THR A 308 5.56 -18.32 9.90
C THR A 308 5.05 -17.25 10.84
N PHE A 309 5.59 -17.28 12.06
CA PHE A 309 5.44 -16.19 13.02
C PHE A 309 6.83 -15.77 13.49
N ARG A 310 7.14 -14.49 13.30
CA ARG A 310 8.35 -13.88 13.84
C ARG A 310 7.97 -13.03 15.03
N LYS A 311 8.54 -13.31 16.20
CA LYS A 311 8.45 -12.44 17.37
C LYS A 311 9.73 -11.62 17.49
N PHE A 312 9.60 -10.30 17.37
CA PHE A 312 10.74 -9.39 17.42
C PHE A 312 11.33 -9.32 18.83
N ASN A 313 12.66 -9.30 18.91
CA ASN A 313 13.41 -9.15 20.16
C ASN A 313 12.91 -10.09 21.28
N TYR A 314 12.70 -11.36 20.94
CA TYR A 314 12.20 -12.40 21.84
C TYR A 314 13.11 -12.60 23.05
N LYS A 315 14.43 -12.65 22.84
CA LYS A 315 15.44 -12.86 23.89
C LYS A 315 16.81 -12.42 23.40
N ASP A 316 17.59 -11.74 24.26
CA ASP A 316 19.00 -11.40 24.04
C ASP A 316 19.31 -10.78 22.65
N ASN A 317 18.48 -9.84 22.21
CA ASN A 317 18.58 -9.21 20.88
C ASN A 317 18.48 -10.20 19.71
N MET A 318 17.67 -11.25 19.87
CA MET A 318 17.32 -12.23 18.85
C MET A 318 15.82 -12.22 18.57
N ASP A 319 15.44 -12.40 17.31
CA ASP A 319 14.06 -12.69 16.92
C ASP A 319 13.81 -14.20 16.98
N LEU A 320 12.65 -14.61 17.49
CA LEU A 320 12.15 -15.98 17.35
C LEU A 320 11.44 -16.09 16.01
N VAL A 321 11.72 -17.15 15.23
CA VAL A 321 11.03 -17.43 13.96
C VAL A 321 10.48 -18.85 13.96
N GLU A 322 9.18 -18.97 14.15
CA GLU A 322 8.44 -20.23 14.16
C GLU A 322 7.91 -20.56 12.77
N PHE A 323 7.92 -21.83 12.42
CA PHE A 323 7.46 -22.35 11.13
C PHE A 323 6.45 -23.48 11.35
N LYS A 324 5.41 -23.49 10.52
CA LYS A 324 4.43 -24.58 10.42
C LYS A 324 4.11 -24.81 8.94
N THR A 325 4.16 -26.06 8.49
CA THR A 325 3.60 -26.45 7.20
C THR A 325 2.11 -26.70 7.37
N LEU A 326 1.29 -26.14 6.48
CA LEU A 326 -0.16 -26.26 6.49
C LEU A 326 -0.64 -27.18 5.36
N THR A 327 -1.77 -27.85 5.57
CA THR A 327 -2.57 -28.45 4.48
C THR A 327 -3.38 -27.39 3.73
N GLU A 328 -4.04 -27.75 2.62
CA GLU A 328 -4.94 -26.83 1.91
C GLU A 328 -6.09 -26.36 2.80
N GLU A 329 -6.66 -27.25 3.61
CA GLU A 329 -7.76 -26.96 4.53
C GLU A 329 -7.32 -26.01 5.65
N GLU A 330 -6.15 -26.25 6.24
CA GLU A 330 -5.59 -25.38 7.27
C GLU A 330 -5.30 -23.96 6.73
N ILE A 331 -4.95 -23.81 5.44
CA ILE A 331 -4.71 -22.47 4.86
C ILE A 331 -5.96 -21.61 4.91
N GLU A 332 -7.14 -22.14 4.56
CA GLU A 332 -8.38 -21.38 4.59
C GLU A 332 -8.73 -20.94 6.03
N GLU A 333 -8.54 -21.84 7.00
CA GLU A 333 -8.75 -21.55 8.41
C GLU A 333 -7.78 -20.46 8.91
N GLU A 334 -6.48 -20.58 8.62
CA GLU A 334 -5.47 -19.64 9.09
C GLU A 334 -5.56 -18.27 8.38
N LEU A 335 -5.96 -18.24 7.10
CA LEU A 335 -6.28 -16.97 6.41
C LEU A 335 -7.36 -16.18 7.15
N LYS A 336 -8.40 -16.86 7.63
CA LYS A 336 -9.47 -16.24 8.41
C LYS A 336 -9.02 -15.88 9.82
N ASN A 337 -8.38 -16.81 10.53
CA ASN A 337 -8.06 -16.66 11.96
C ASN A 337 -6.93 -15.66 12.22
N ILE A 338 -5.88 -15.68 11.39
CA ILE A 338 -4.69 -14.84 11.57
C ILE A 338 -4.79 -13.55 10.77
N PHE A 339 -5.23 -13.64 9.51
CA PHE A 339 -5.16 -12.51 8.58
C PHE A 339 -6.51 -11.81 8.35
N ASN A 340 -7.60 -12.32 8.94
CA ASN A 340 -8.98 -11.87 8.70
C ASN A 340 -9.36 -11.84 7.20
N ILE A 341 -8.79 -12.75 6.41
CA ILE A 341 -9.04 -12.88 4.97
C ILE A 341 -10.09 -13.97 4.73
N SER A 342 -11.11 -13.62 3.96
CA SER A 342 -12.02 -14.58 3.32
C SER A 342 -11.91 -14.43 1.80
N LEU A 343 -11.70 -15.54 1.09
CA LEU A 343 -11.53 -15.55 -0.36
C LEU A 343 -12.84 -15.95 -1.04
N GLU A 344 -13.20 -15.27 -2.13
CA GLU A 344 -14.40 -15.59 -2.91
C GLU A 344 -14.19 -16.79 -3.85
N ARG A 345 -12.92 -17.04 -4.23
CA ARG A 345 -12.51 -18.14 -5.11
C ARG A 345 -11.45 -18.99 -4.42
N LYS A 346 -11.37 -20.26 -4.82
CA LYS A 346 -10.40 -21.22 -4.27
C LYS A 346 -8.97 -20.73 -4.55
N LEU A 347 -8.18 -20.59 -3.50
CA LEU A 347 -6.74 -20.33 -3.59
C LEU A 347 -6.01 -21.57 -4.11
N VAL A 348 -5.04 -21.36 -4.99
CA VAL A 348 -4.03 -22.38 -5.35
C VAL A 348 -2.70 -21.95 -4.73
N PRO A 349 -2.33 -22.43 -3.53
CA PRO A 349 -1.10 -22.02 -2.88
C PRO A 349 0.11 -22.40 -3.72
N LYS A 350 1.07 -21.48 -3.85
CA LYS A 350 2.23 -21.66 -4.71
C LYS A 350 3.51 -21.25 -4.00
N HIS A 351 4.53 -22.10 -4.11
CA HIS A 351 5.87 -21.85 -3.59
C HIS A 351 6.91 -22.08 -4.70
N GLY A 352 6.97 -21.16 -5.67
CA GLY A 352 7.94 -21.20 -6.76
C GLY A 352 9.34 -20.77 -6.34
N ASP A 353 10.24 -20.69 -7.32
CA ASP A 353 11.70 -20.52 -7.14
C ASP A 353 12.19 -19.07 -7.03
N LYS A 354 11.31 -18.07 -7.19
CA LYS A 354 11.73 -16.67 -7.17
C LYS A 354 12.09 -16.25 -5.75
N PHE A 355 13.18 -15.47 -5.66
CA PHE A 355 13.70 -14.97 -4.39
C PHE A 355 12.66 -14.16 -3.62
N PHE A 356 12.35 -14.61 -2.41
CA PHE A 356 11.43 -13.97 -1.47
C PHE A 356 11.75 -14.48 -0.06
N THR A 357 11.95 -13.56 0.88
CA THR A 357 12.33 -13.87 2.27
C THR A 357 11.41 -13.13 3.26
N ILE A 358 11.37 -13.63 4.51
CA ILE A 358 10.43 -13.22 5.57
C ILE A 358 11.07 -12.47 6.74
#